data_AF-A0A811N8E9-F1
#
_entry.id   AF-A0A811N8E9-F1
#
_cell.length_a   1.000
_cell.length_b   1.000
_cell.length_c   1.000
_cell.angle_alpha   90.00
_cell.angle_beta   90.00
_cell.angle_gamma   90.00
#
_symmetry.space_group_name_H-M   'P 1'
#
loop_
_entity.id
_entity.type
_entity.pdbx_description
1 polymer ?
#
loop_
_entity_poly.entity_id
_entity_poly.type
_entity_poly.pdbx_seq_one_letter_code
_entity_poly.pdbx_strand_id
1 'polypeptide(L)'
;MTMCATTRLVVTSLVYLMVGGTSRGALRASCLSFDFDFSNASTFSLADFTTAGAAAFHGQLFDLTANAYRAGLSFSVGRVAYAHPVPLRDKATGQVASFTTAFSFAINITDMNNKGDGMAFFLGHYPSALPPNSEGGALGLCRPDYCLNRTVGLSQEDSWDPNVTYDHMGIDVNSIVSVATITLPSFSLNGQMSARVDYNGSTSVMDVELRFDHSPKFGDATPTFNVSAKVDLGTALPEQVAIGFSAATGSSIELHQLLSWSFSLVAPWSSPDPGSSTGDSNSRTGLKVAHGVTSSISILLCLAVVALLRALGRKHLELAEIQLESEARGKLMDEEFEKGSGPKRFEYGQLSVATKGFSEEEKLGEGGFGAVHQDQGRTRLVEWVWGLYGRGSVLEAADERMDGEFDHGEMERVMVVGLACAHPYSSLRPSIRHASV
;
A
#
# COMPACT_ATOMS: atom_id res chain seq x y z
N MET A 1 51.27 50.36 14.50
CA MET A 1 50.93 51.14 15.72
C MET A 1 49.41 51.09 15.85
N THR A 2 48.95 50.17 16.70
CA THR A 2 48.19 50.41 17.96
C THR A 2 46.69 50.49 17.70
N MET A 3 45.96 49.40 17.99
CA MET A 3 45.28 49.12 19.28
C MET A 3 43.91 49.81 19.33
N CYS A 4 42.85 49.33 19.97
CA CYS A 4 42.50 48.12 20.72
C CYS A 4 41.10 48.44 21.29
N ALA A 5 40.18 47.49 21.35
CA ALA A 5 39.37 47.15 22.53
C ALA A 5 38.13 46.34 22.12
N THR A 6 38.13 45.02 22.25
CA THR A 6 37.60 44.23 23.39
C THR A 6 36.16 44.52 23.78
N THR A 7 35.31 43.49 23.71
CA THR A 7 34.79 42.85 24.93
C THR A 7 34.53 41.36 24.66
N ARG A 8 35.03 40.52 25.56
CA ARG A 8 34.94 39.06 25.60
C ARG A 8 33.70 38.64 26.40
N LEU A 9 33.14 37.45 26.12
CA LEU A 9 32.80 36.49 27.16
C LEU A 9 33.15 35.08 26.68
N VAL A 10 33.72 34.28 27.56
CA VAL A 10 34.42 33.01 27.33
C VAL A 10 33.77 31.95 28.24
N VAL A 11 34.12 30.68 27.96
CA VAL A 11 34.16 29.51 28.88
C VAL A 11 32.85 28.67 28.82
N THR A 12 32.82 27.36 28.50
CA THR A 12 33.80 26.27 28.70
C THR A 12 33.49 25.05 27.81
N SER A 13 34.54 24.38 27.34
CA SER A 13 34.52 22.99 26.84
C SER A 13 34.46 21.98 27.98
N LEU A 14 33.88 20.80 27.75
CA LEU A 14 34.28 19.57 28.42
C LEU A 14 34.11 18.37 27.47
N VAL A 15 35.23 18.02 26.85
CA VAL A 15 35.50 16.71 26.25
C VAL A 15 35.81 15.77 27.41
N TYR A 16 35.03 14.70 27.58
CA TYR A 16 35.47 13.52 28.30
C TYR A 16 35.72 12.39 27.31
N LEU A 17 37.01 12.09 27.09
CA LEU A 17 37.47 10.76 26.72
C LEU A 17 37.14 9.82 27.88
N MET A 18 36.38 8.76 27.62
CA MET A 18 36.53 7.50 28.34
C MET A 18 36.73 6.39 27.32
N VAL A 19 38.00 6.04 27.15
CA VAL A 19 38.42 4.71 26.73
C VAL A 19 37.94 3.75 27.82
N GLY A 20 37.10 2.78 27.47
CA GLY A 20 36.71 1.74 28.42
C GLY A 20 35.63 0.82 27.87
N GLY A 21 36.06 -0.36 27.40
CA GLY A 21 35.19 -1.53 27.38
C GLY A 21 34.44 -1.77 26.08
N THR A 22 35.05 -2.58 25.21
CA THR A 22 34.32 -3.44 24.29
C THR A 22 33.30 -4.28 25.08
N SER A 23 32.03 -3.91 25.08
CA SER A 23 30.97 -4.91 25.14
C SER A 23 30.67 -5.30 23.69
N ARG A 24 31.25 -6.42 23.26
CA ARG A 24 30.64 -7.21 22.18
C ARG A 24 29.26 -7.59 22.68
N GLY A 25 28.27 -6.76 22.37
CA GLY A 25 26.87 -7.16 22.49
C GLY A 25 26.72 -8.42 21.66
N ALA A 26 26.29 -9.50 22.30
CA ALA A 26 25.93 -10.74 21.61
C ALA A 26 24.99 -10.38 20.45
N LEU A 27 25.43 -10.64 19.22
CA LEU A 27 24.62 -10.46 18.02
C LEU A 27 23.41 -11.40 18.16
N ARG A 28 22.24 -10.81 18.42
CA ARG A 28 20.98 -11.53 18.46
C ARG A 28 20.56 -11.82 17.02
N ALA A 29 20.01 -13.00 16.81
CA ALA A 29 19.27 -13.28 15.59
C ALA A 29 18.18 -12.21 15.38
N SER A 30 18.06 -11.65 14.18
CA SER A 30 16.96 -10.76 13.84
C SER A 30 15.73 -11.63 13.64
N CYS A 31 14.91 -11.77 14.68
CA CYS A 31 13.63 -12.45 14.59
C CYS A 31 12.53 -11.39 14.54
N LEU A 32 11.79 -11.34 13.44
CA LEU A 32 10.52 -10.58 13.39
C LEU A 32 9.42 -11.55 13.81
N SER A 33 8.68 -11.20 14.86
CA SER A 33 7.53 -11.99 15.27
C SER A 33 6.45 -11.14 15.92
N PHE A 34 5.20 -11.51 15.67
CA PHE A 34 4.01 -10.95 16.30
C PHE A 34 2.92 -12.01 16.41
N ASP A 35 1.96 -11.76 17.30
CA ASP A 35 0.76 -12.57 17.51
C ASP A 35 -0.39 -11.62 17.83
N PHE A 36 -1.31 -11.48 16.88
CA PHE A 36 -2.45 -10.58 16.97
C PHE A 36 -3.74 -11.37 17.13
N ASP A 37 -4.46 -11.09 18.21
CA ASP A 37 -5.84 -11.51 18.42
C ASP A 37 -6.72 -10.28 18.23
N PHE A 38 -7.47 -10.21 17.13
CA PHE A 38 -8.24 -9.01 16.80
C PHE A 38 -9.43 -8.78 17.73
N SER A 39 -9.85 -9.79 18.49
CA SER A 39 -10.85 -9.64 19.56
C SER A 39 -10.25 -8.99 20.82
N ASN A 40 -8.93 -8.97 20.94
CA ASN A 40 -8.20 -8.44 22.07
C ASN A 40 -7.29 -7.28 21.65
N ALA A 41 -7.81 -6.06 21.77
CA ALA A 41 -7.12 -4.82 21.45
C ALA A 41 -5.81 -4.56 22.23
N SER A 42 -5.46 -5.36 23.24
CA SER A 42 -4.16 -5.28 23.91
C SER A 42 -3.02 -5.95 23.12
N THR A 43 -3.34 -6.76 22.12
CA THR A 43 -2.35 -7.51 21.33
C THR A 43 -1.81 -6.74 20.12
N PHE A 44 -2.47 -5.65 19.70
CA PHE A 44 -2.11 -4.88 18.50
C PHE A 44 -2.47 -3.40 18.62
N SER A 45 -1.92 -2.58 17.75
CA SER A 45 -2.37 -1.23 17.42
C SER A 45 -2.89 -1.18 15.99
N LEU A 46 -3.90 -0.36 15.69
CA LEU A 46 -4.34 -0.16 14.29
C LEU A 46 -3.23 0.42 13.40
N ALA A 47 -2.24 1.09 14.00
CA ALA A 47 -1.05 1.57 13.29
C ALA A 47 -0.10 0.45 12.85
N ASP A 48 -0.26 -0.79 13.35
CA ASP A 48 0.50 -1.95 12.90
C ASP A 48 0.05 -2.43 11.51
N PHE A 49 -1.03 -1.86 10.96
CA PHE A 49 -1.63 -2.26 9.70
C PHE A 49 -1.82 -1.09 8.74
N THR A 50 -1.69 -1.39 7.45
CA THR A 50 -2.17 -0.55 6.35
C THR A 50 -3.35 -1.23 5.69
N THR A 51 -4.47 -0.52 5.57
CA THR A 51 -5.66 -0.99 4.86
C THR A 51 -5.78 -0.35 3.49
N ALA A 52 -6.35 -1.08 2.53
CA ALA A 52 -6.66 -0.58 1.20
C ALA A 52 -7.98 -1.18 0.68
N GLY A 53 -8.64 -0.47 -0.23
CA GLY A 53 -9.94 -0.88 -0.76
C GLY A 53 -11.03 -0.84 0.32
N ALA A 54 -11.91 -1.83 0.32
CA ALA A 54 -13.02 -1.95 1.26
C ALA A 54 -12.61 -2.46 2.66
N ALA A 55 -11.34 -2.84 2.86
CA ALA A 55 -10.91 -3.46 4.09
C ALA A 55 -11.02 -2.50 5.29
N ALA A 56 -11.66 -2.96 6.37
CA ALA A 56 -11.95 -2.15 7.54
C ALA A 56 -11.92 -2.99 8.83
N PHE A 57 -11.52 -2.36 9.93
CA PHE A 57 -11.59 -2.96 11.26
C PHE A 57 -12.96 -2.73 11.89
N HIS A 58 -13.62 -3.81 12.34
CA HIS A 58 -14.93 -3.77 12.99
C HIS A 58 -14.86 -4.20 14.46
N GLY A 59 -13.93 -3.60 15.21
CA GLY A 59 -13.85 -3.71 16.67
C GLY A 59 -13.27 -5.03 17.21
N GLN A 60 -13.48 -6.15 16.51
CA GLN A 60 -13.03 -7.48 16.93
C GLN A 60 -12.38 -8.29 15.79
N LEU A 61 -12.44 -7.78 14.56
CA LEU A 61 -11.96 -8.45 13.35
C LEU A 61 -11.71 -7.42 12.25
N PHE A 62 -10.97 -7.83 11.22
CA PHE A 62 -10.90 -7.11 9.96
C PHE A 62 -11.85 -7.74 8.95
N ASP A 63 -12.74 -6.95 8.37
CA ASP A 63 -13.41 -7.32 7.13
C ASP A 63 -12.49 -6.96 5.97
N LEU A 64 -12.16 -7.93 5.12
CA LEU A 64 -11.35 -7.73 3.91
C LEU A 64 -12.21 -7.26 2.73
N THR A 65 -13.47 -7.67 2.69
CA THR A 65 -14.48 -7.22 1.70
C THR A 65 -15.59 -6.42 2.39
N ALA A 66 -16.33 -5.63 1.63
CA ALA A 66 -17.35 -4.74 2.17
C ALA A 66 -18.43 -5.50 2.95
N ASN A 67 -18.79 -4.99 4.14
CA ASN A 67 -19.74 -5.62 5.06
C ASN A 67 -20.76 -4.61 5.62
N ALA A 68 -21.36 -3.77 4.77
CA ALA A 68 -22.31 -2.74 5.18
C ALA A 68 -23.59 -2.74 4.33
N TYR A 69 -24.73 -2.45 4.95
CA TYR A 69 -26.10 -2.48 4.38
C TYR A 69 -26.35 -1.54 3.16
N ARG A 70 -25.32 -0.83 2.68
CA ARG A 70 -25.35 0.01 1.46
C ARG A 70 -24.06 0.00 0.65
N ALA A 71 -23.05 -0.76 1.09
CA ALA A 71 -21.86 -0.95 0.27
C ALA A 71 -22.20 -1.89 -0.88
N GLY A 72 -21.65 -1.63 -2.06
CA GLY A 72 -21.67 -2.63 -3.13
C GLY A 72 -20.92 -3.85 -2.65
N LEU A 73 -21.64 -4.91 -2.29
CA LEU A 73 -21.06 -6.17 -1.84
C LEU A 73 -20.46 -6.96 -3.00
N SER A 74 -20.96 -6.71 -4.22
CA SER A 74 -20.38 -7.19 -5.48
C SER A 74 -19.17 -6.35 -5.87
N PHE A 75 -18.17 -6.98 -6.48
CA PHE A 75 -16.95 -6.32 -6.95
C PHE A 75 -16.24 -5.52 -5.84
N SER A 76 -16.38 -5.93 -4.59
CA SER A 76 -15.61 -5.40 -3.47
C SER A 76 -14.24 -6.07 -3.45
N VAL A 77 -13.20 -5.26 -3.23
CA VAL A 77 -11.83 -5.72 -3.05
C VAL A 77 -11.20 -4.99 -1.87
N GLY A 78 -10.40 -5.67 -1.07
CA GLY A 78 -9.69 -5.03 0.02
C GLY A 78 -8.47 -5.79 0.50
N ARG A 79 -7.60 -5.06 1.20
CA ARG A 79 -6.35 -5.56 1.76
C ARG A 79 -6.07 -5.04 3.15
N VAL A 80 -5.49 -5.91 3.96
CA VAL A 80 -4.85 -5.59 5.24
C VAL A 80 -3.42 -6.07 5.17
N ALA A 81 -2.45 -5.17 5.30
CA ALA A 81 -1.03 -5.53 5.30
C ALA A 81 -0.35 -5.07 6.58
N TYR A 82 0.67 -5.80 7.03
CA TYR A 82 1.52 -5.35 8.11
C TYR A 82 2.25 -4.07 7.69
N ALA A 83 2.20 -3.04 8.52
CA ALA A 83 2.63 -1.68 8.15
C ALA A 83 4.14 -1.55 7.96
N HIS A 84 4.94 -2.48 8.48
CA HIS A 84 6.39 -2.43 8.44
C HIS A 84 6.96 -3.41 7.40
N PRO A 85 8.10 -3.07 6.75
CA PRO A 85 8.70 -3.96 5.77
C PRO A 85 9.28 -5.21 6.43
N VAL A 86 9.07 -6.36 5.79
CA VAL A 86 9.57 -7.66 6.26
C VAL A 86 10.88 -8.00 5.54
N PRO A 87 12.01 -8.20 6.25
CA PRO A 87 13.31 -8.50 5.65
C PRO A 87 13.41 -9.96 5.23
N LEU A 88 12.82 -10.30 4.08
CA LEU A 88 12.71 -11.66 3.58
C LEU A 88 14.03 -12.23 3.04
N ARG A 89 14.89 -11.40 2.45
CA ARG A 89 16.14 -11.84 1.83
C ARG A 89 17.31 -10.93 2.19
N ASP A 90 18.44 -11.54 2.51
CA ASP A 90 19.69 -10.81 2.73
C ASP A 90 20.28 -10.28 1.43
N LYS A 91 20.69 -9.01 1.46
CA LYS A 91 21.26 -8.32 0.30
C LYS A 91 22.63 -8.85 -0.10
N ALA A 92 23.46 -9.22 0.88
CA ALA A 92 24.86 -9.55 0.64
C ALA A 92 25.04 -11.01 0.19
N THR A 93 24.29 -11.91 0.81
CA THR A 93 24.40 -13.36 0.60
C THR A 93 23.32 -13.91 -0.32
N GLY A 94 22.23 -13.18 -0.53
CA GLY A 94 21.06 -13.66 -1.26
C GLY A 94 20.25 -14.73 -0.52
N GLN A 95 20.60 -15.04 0.74
CA GLN A 95 19.88 -16.02 1.55
C GLN A 95 18.45 -15.55 1.83
N VAL A 96 17.49 -16.47 1.79
CA VAL A 96 16.08 -16.21 2.07
C VAL A 96 15.74 -16.73 3.46
N ALA A 97 14.99 -15.95 4.23
CA ALA A 97 14.57 -16.32 5.57
C ALA A 97 13.51 -17.43 5.53
N SER A 98 13.49 -18.25 6.57
CA SER A 98 12.36 -19.13 6.84
C SER A 98 11.30 -18.35 7.62
N PHE A 99 10.03 -18.61 7.35
CA PHE A 99 8.94 -18.01 8.11
C PHE A 99 7.81 -18.99 8.34
N THR A 100 7.06 -18.74 9.41
CA THR A 100 5.77 -19.37 9.68
C THR A 100 4.75 -18.25 9.88
N THR A 101 3.60 -18.37 9.24
CA THR A 101 2.42 -17.56 9.57
C THR A 101 1.25 -18.48 9.89
N ALA A 102 0.43 -18.09 10.86
CA ALA A 102 -0.83 -18.75 11.16
C ALA A 102 -1.90 -17.69 11.34
N PHE A 103 -3.11 -17.98 10.90
CA PHE A 103 -4.22 -17.04 11.00
C PHE A 103 -5.53 -17.78 11.09
N SER A 104 -6.49 -17.19 11.80
CA SER A 104 -7.87 -17.65 11.79
C SER A 104 -8.74 -16.64 11.05
N PHE A 105 -9.69 -17.16 10.29
CA PHE A 105 -10.55 -16.38 9.43
C PHE A 105 -11.93 -17.03 9.31
N ALA A 106 -12.91 -16.26 8.86
CA ALA A 106 -14.21 -16.77 8.50
C ALA A 106 -14.56 -16.35 7.06
N ILE A 107 -15.16 -17.29 6.33
CA ILE A 107 -15.85 -17.00 5.08
C ILE A 107 -17.32 -17.25 5.31
N ASN A 108 -18.14 -16.23 5.14
CA ASN A 108 -19.59 -16.35 5.24
C ASN A 108 -20.22 -16.17 3.87
N ILE A 109 -20.83 -17.24 3.37
CA ILE A 109 -21.58 -17.22 2.11
C ILE A 109 -23.04 -16.84 2.40
N THR A 110 -23.60 -15.95 1.57
CA THR A 110 -25.01 -15.55 1.68
C THR A 110 -25.92 -16.34 0.73
N ASP A 111 -25.35 -16.86 -0.36
CA ASP A 111 -26.00 -17.78 -1.31
C ASP A 111 -25.20 -19.08 -1.40
N MET A 112 -25.84 -20.20 -1.05
CA MET A 112 -25.19 -21.53 -1.08
C MET A 112 -24.97 -22.08 -2.50
N ASN A 113 -25.49 -21.41 -3.53
CA ASN A 113 -25.31 -21.80 -4.94
C ASN A 113 -24.41 -20.82 -5.70
N ASN A 114 -24.03 -19.70 -5.08
CA ASN A 114 -23.26 -18.65 -5.73
C ASN A 114 -22.27 -18.02 -4.75
N LYS A 115 -21.02 -18.49 -4.79
CA LYS A 115 -19.94 -18.03 -3.91
C LYS A 115 -18.75 -17.54 -4.72
N GLY A 116 -17.90 -16.77 -4.09
CA GLY A 116 -16.69 -16.24 -4.68
C GLY A 116 -16.35 -14.83 -4.18
N ASP A 117 -15.13 -14.37 -4.42
CA ASP A 117 -14.11 -15.10 -5.18
C ASP A 117 -13.12 -15.82 -4.28
N GLY A 118 -12.69 -15.19 -3.19
CA GLY A 118 -11.88 -15.84 -2.18
C GLY A 118 -10.98 -14.85 -1.45
N MET A 119 -10.10 -15.42 -0.64
CA MET A 119 -9.07 -14.67 0.07
C MET A 119 -7.71 -15.35 0.00
N ALA A 120 -6.70 -14.55 0.35
CA ALA A 120 -5.33 -14.87 0.11
C ALA A 120 -4.39 -14.28 1.17
N PHE A 121 -3.45 -15.07 1.67
CA PHE A 121 -2.25 -14.55 2.34
C PHE A 121 -1.15 -14.28 1.31
N PHE A 122 -0.58 -13.08 1.30
CA PHE A 122 0.34 -12.64 0.26
C PHE A 122 1.69 -12.15 0.78
N LEU A 123 2.71 -12.29 -0.08
CA LEU A 123 3.98 -11.60 0.02
C LEU A 123 4.20 -10.77 -1.26
N GLY A 124 4.33 -9.45 -1.13
CA GLY A 124 4.34 -8.56 -2.28
C GLY A 124 5.30 -7.39 -2.15
N HIS A 125 5.25 -6.50 -3.13
CA HIS A 125 5.99 -5.24 -3.10
C HIS A 125 5.63 -4.42 -1.85
N TYR A 126 6.66 -3.83 -1.21
CA TYR A 126 6.49 -2.87 -0.12
C TYR A 126 6.76 -1.43 -0.61
N PRO A 127 5.90 -0.45 -0.28
CA PRO A 127 4.68 -0.57 0.50
C PRO A 127 3.57 -1.31 -0.26
N SER A 128 2.65 -1.93 0.49
CA SER A 128 1.48 -2.62 -0.05
C SER A 128 0.58 -1.61 -0.79
N ALA A 129 0.28 -1.88 -2.06
CA ALA A 129 -0.64 -1.09 -2.87
C ALA A 129 -1.59 -1.97 -3.67
N LEU A 130 -2.89 -1.65 -3.66
CA LEU A 130 -3.94 -2.36 -4.37
C LEU A 130 -3.91 -2.11 -5.88
N PRO A 131 -3.73 -3.14 -6.74
CA PRO A 131 -3.88 -2.97 -8.17
C PRO A 131 -5.30 -2.49 -8.51
N PRO A 132 -5.45 -1.51 -9.42
CA PRO A 132 -6.76 -1.18 -9.97
C PRO A 132 -7.32 -2.38 -10.74
N ASN A 133 -8.65 -2.50 -10.77
CA ASN A 133 -9.39 -3.53 -11.50
C ASN A 133 -8.98 -4.96 -11.09
N SER A 134 -8.82 -5.20 -9.79
CA SER A 134 -8.39 -6.49 -9.23
C SER A 134 -9.47 -7.18 -8.41
N GLU A 135 -10.72 -6.82 -8.65
CA GLU A 135 -11.91 -7.49 -8.11
C GLU A 135 -12.07 -8.88 -8.73
N GLY A 136 -13.05 -9.65 -8.25
CA GLY A 136 -13.30 -10.97 -8.82
C GLY A 136 -12.19 -11.98 -8.50
N GLY A 137 -12.01 -12.94 -9.40
CA GLY A 137 -10.96 -13.96 -9.29
C GLY A 137 -9.52 -13.45 -9.28
N ALA A 138 -9.28 -12.14 -9.46
CA ALA A 138 -7.95 -11.55 -9.27
C ALA A 138 -7.58 -11.28 -7.79
N LEU A 139 -8.56 -11.40 -6.87
CA LEU A 139 -8.40 -11.39 -5.40
C LEU A 139 -7.69 -10.17 -4.80
N GLY A 140 -7.61 -9.06 -5.52
CA GLY A 140 -6.84 -7.88 -5.10
C GLY A 140 -5.32 -8.01 -5.28
N LEU A 141 -4.86 -9.02 -6.04
CA LEU A 141 -3.46 -9.43 -6.15
C LEU A 141 -2.83 -9.11 -7.51
N CYS A 142 -3.61 -9.29 -8.57
CA CYS A 142 -3.18 -9.12 -9.94
C CYS A 142 -4.10 -8.18 -10.70
N ARG A 143 -3.60 -7.64 -11.82
CA ARG A 143 -4.49 -7.10 -12.85
C ARG A 143 -4.79 -8.19 -13.89
N PRO A 144 -5.90 -8.08 -14.64
CA PRO A 144 -6.21 -9.00 -15.74
C PRO A 144 -5.12 -9.07 -16.81
N ASP A 145 -4.32 -8.03 -16.96
CA ASP A 145 -3.23 -7.92 -17.96
C ASP A 145 -1.84 -8.26 -17.38
N TYR A 146 -1.60 -8.08 -16.07
CA TYR A 146 -0.30 -8.32 -15.43
C TYR A 146 -0.41 -8.66 -13.93
N CYS A 147 0.11 -9.82 -13.52
CA CYS A 147 0.38 -10.16 -12.12
C CYS A 147 1.75 -9.61 -11.68
N LEU A 148 1.77 -8.69 -10.72
CA LEU A 148 3.01 -8.11 -10.19
C LEU A 148 3.37 -8.60 -8.76
N ASN A 149 2.54 -9.39 -8.11
CA ASN A 149 2.75 -9.84 -6.72
C ASN A 149 2.39 -11.33 -6.51
N ARG A 150 2.95 -11.96 -5.47
CA ARG A 150 3.07 -13.43 -5.30
C ARG A 150 2.30 -13.91 -4.08
N THR A 151 1.44 -14.91 -4.27
CA THR A 151 0.35 -15.08 -3.34
C THR A 151 -0.28 -16.47 -3.40
N VAL A 152 -0.87 -16.93 -2.29
CA VAL A 152 -1.74 -18.12 -2.18
C VAL A 152 -3.19 -17.63 -2.33
N GLY A 153 -3.93 -17.98 -3.39
CA GLY A 153 -5.30 -17.51 -3.64
C GLY A 153 -6.26 -18.58 -4.17
N LEU A 154 -7.57 -18.31 -4.03
CA LEU A 154 -8.71 -19.16 -4.41
C LEU A 154 -9.67 -18.35 -5.29
N SER A 155 -10.18 -18.88 -6.40
CA SER A 155 -11.26 -18.22 -7.17
C SER A 155 -11.92 -19.10 -8.20
N GLN A 156 -13.23 -18.93 -8.45
CA GLN A 156 -13.99 -19.70 -9.43
C GLN A 156 -14.37 -18.97 -10.74
N GLU A 157 -14.43 -19.75 -11.82
CA GLU A 157 -14.97 -19.46 -13.17
C GLU A 157 -14.07 -18.71 -14.15
N ASP A 158 -13.00 -19.38 -14.55
CA ASP A 158 -12.34 -19.20 -15.85
C ASP A 158 -11.56 -20.49 -16.16
N SER A 159 -11.16 -20.74 -17.41
CA SER A 159 -10.48 -21.99 -17.82
C SER A 159 -9.18 -22.32 -17.06
N TRP A 160 -8.68 -21.39 -16.27
CA TRP A 160 -7.48 -21.51 -15.44
C TRP A 160 -7.77 -21.94 -13.99
N ASP A 161 -9.01 -21.79 -13.52
CA ASP A 161 -9.43 -22.25 -12.20
C ASP A 161 -9.73 -23.77 -12.23
N PRO A 162 -9.23 -24.55 -11.25
CA PRO A 162 -9.55 -25.97 -11.09
C PRO A 162 -11.06 -26.28 -10.98
N ASN A 163 -11.75 -26.37 -12.10
CA ASN A 163 -13.20 -26.59 -12.19
C ASN A 163 -13.65 -28.05 -11.88
N VAL A 164 -12.89 -28.80 -11.07
CA VAL A 164 -13.34 -30.11 -10.58
C VAL A 164 -14.27 -29.91 -9.38
N THR A 165 -14.03 -28.88 -8.59
CA THR A 165 -14.81 -28.49 -7.41
C THR A 165 -14.92 -26.98 -7.33
N TYR A 166 -15.99 -26.46 -6.72
CA TYR A 166 -16.17 -25.01 -6.55
C TYR A 166 -15.17 -24.39 -5.55
N ASP A 167 -14.49 -25.21 -4.74
CA ASP A 167 -13.46 -24.76 -3.79
C ASP A 167 -12.15 -25.47 -4.09
N HIS A 168 -11.04 -24.77 -3.91
CA HIS A 168 -9.70 -25.34 -3.95
C HIS A 168 -8.81 -24.65 -2.90
N MET A 169 -7.56 -25.09 -2.80
CA MET A 169 -6.46 -24.38 -2.14
C MET A 169 -5.24 -24.36 -3.02
N GLY A 170 -4.73 -23.17 -3.33
CA GLY A 170 -3.64 -22.96 -4.29
C GLY A 170 -2.43 -22.25 -3.69
N ILE A 171 -1.23 -22.61 -4.14
CA ILE A 171 -0.01 -21.82 -3.97
C ILE A 171 0.28 -21.15 -5.30
N ASP A 172 0.30 -19.83 -5.36
CA ASP A 172 0.53 -19.09 -6.61
C ASP A 172 1.83 -18.28 -6.56
N VAL A 173 2.48 -18.20 -7.72
CA VAL A 173 3.76 -17.51 -7.87
C VAL A 173 3.70 -16.68 -9.14
N ASN A 174 3.59 -15.36 -8.99
CA ASN A 174 3.53 -14.40 -10.12
C ASN A 174 2.37 -14.60 -11.11
N SER A 175 1.37 -15.39 -10.72
CA SER A 175 0.22 -15.73 -11.54
C SER A 175 -0.93 -16.00 -10.61
N ILE A 176 -2.17 -15.84 -11.07
CA ILE A 176 -3.35 -16.34 -10.36
C ILE A 176 -3.53 -17.86 -10.59
N VAL A 177 -2.81 -18.41 -11.58
CA VAL A 177 -2.76 -19.85 -11.81
C VAL A 177 -1.77 -20.49 -10.85
N SER A 178 -2.27 -21.32 -9.94
CA SER A 178 -1.47 -21.96 -8.90
C SER A 178 -0.38 -22.88 -9.46
N VAL A 179 0.80 -22.84 -8.86
CA VAL A 179 1.89 -23.81 -9.12
C VAL A 179 1.64 -25.16 -8.44
N ALA A 180 0.82 -25.17 -7.39
CA ALA A 180 0.29 -26.37 -6.75
C ALA A 180 -1.10 -26.07 -6.22
N THR A 181 -2.01 -27.04 -6.34
CA THR A 181 -3.38 -26.91 -5.88
C THR A 181 -3.93 -28.22 -5.36
N ILE A 182 -4.88 -28.15 -4.44
CA ILE A 182 -5.73 -29.26 -4.03
C ILE A 182 -7.20 -28.86 -4.17
N THR A 183 -8.04 -29.83 -4.50
CA THR A 183 -9.48 -29.63 -4.53
C THR A 183 -10.06 -29.76 -3.13
N LEU A 184 -11.01 -28.88 -2.79
CA LEU A 184 -11.77 -28.96 -1.55
C LEU A 184 -13.21 -29.38 -1.86
N PRO A 185 -13.94 -29.99 -0.92
CA PRO A 185 -15.32 -30.38 -1.17
C PRO A 185 -16.18 -29.16 -1.53
N SER A 186 -16.83 -29.12 -2.70
CA SER A 186 -17.61 -27.94 -3.18
C SER A 186 -18.51 -27.27 -2.14
N PHE A 187 -18.34 -25.96 -1.93
CA PHE A 187 -19.03 -25.16 -0.92
C PHE A 187 -18.62 -25.51 0.53
N SER A 188 -17.38 -25.97 0.74
CA SER A 188 -16.78 -26.19 2.06
C SER A 188 -16.22 -24.92 2.68
N LEU A 189 -15.76 -23.94 1.88
CA LEU A 189 -15.20 -22.67 2.38
C LEU A 189 -16.31 -21.77 2.95
N ASN A 190 -16.85 -22.19 4.08
CA ASN A 190 -17.94 -21.56 4.78
C ASN A 190 -17.82 -21.87 6.28
N GLY A 191 -17.90 -20.83 7.10
CA GLY A 191 -17.70 -20.88 8.54
C GLY A 191 -16.32 -20.37 8.95
N GLN A 192 -15.82 -20.83 10.09
CA GLN A 192 -14.51 -20.44 10.63
C GLN A 192 -13.45 -21.50 10.30
N MET A 193 -12.27 -21.03 9.90
CA MET A 193 -11.11 -21.84 9.55
C MET A 193 -9.83 -21.24 10.16
N SER A 194 -8.83 -22.11 10.30
CA SER A 194 -7.46 -21.73 10.63
C SER A 194 -6.54 -22.21 9.53
N ALA A 195 -5.62 -21.35 9.09
CA ALA A 195 -4.59 -21.72 8.12
C ALA A 195 -3.19 -21.46 8.70
N ARG A 196 -2.24 -22.27 8.23
CA ARG A 196 -0.83 -22.16 8.57
C ARG A 196 0.01 -22.29 7.31
N VAL A 197 0.96 -21.38 7.13
CA VAL A 197 1.94 -21.41 6.04
C VAL A 197 3.32 -21.49 6.67
N ASP A 198 4.06 -22.55 6.35
CA ASP A 198 5.46 -22.73 6.73
C ASP A 198 6.33 -22.68 5.48
N TYR A 199 7.28 -21.74 5.44
CA TYR A 199 8.27 -21.63 4.37
C TYR A 199 9.66 -21.92 4.91
N ASN A 200 10.34 -22.88 4.27
CA ASN A 200 11.72 -23.22 4.56
C ASN A 200 12.66 -22.57 3.54
N GLY A 201 13.37 -21.52 3.95
CA GLY A 201 14.30 -20.78 3.09
C GLY A 201 15.50 -21.58 2.59
N SER A 202 15.85 -22.69 3.25
CA SER A 202 16.97 -23.56 2.84
C SER A 202 16.59 -24.59 1.76
N THR A 203 15.34 -25.06 1.76
CA THR A 203 14.83 -26.04 0.78
C THR A 203 13.94 -25.41 -0.27
N SER A 204 13.54 -24.15 -0.07
CA SER A 204 12.53 -23.43 -0.86
C SER A 204 11.19 -24.14 -0.87
N VAL A 205 10.82 -24.86 0.19
CA VAL A 205 9.53 -25.55 0.29
C VAL A 205 8.55 -24.66 1.05
N MET A 206 7.35 -24.52 0.49
CA MET A 206 6.19 -23.89 1.12
C MET A 206 5.14 -24.96 1.39
N ASP A 207 4.83 -25.15 2.66
CA ASP A 207 3.76 -26.02 3.14
C ASP A 207 2.60 -25.15 3.63
N VAL A 208 1.39 -25.43 3.14
CA VAL A 208 0.16 -24.75 3.54
C VAL A 208 -0.80 -25.78 4.11
N GLU A 209 -1.32 -25.51 5.29
CA GLU A 209 -2.34 -26.29 5.97
C GLU A 209 -3.58 -25.42 6.17
N LEU A 210 -4.77 -25.99 5.94
CA LEU A 210 -6.07 -25.40 6.27
C LEU A 210 -6.87 -26.38 7.11
N ARG A 211 -7.39 -25.90 8.22
CA ARG A 211 -8.29 -26.63 9.11
C ARG A 211 -9.65 -25.95 9.14
N PHE A 212 -10.71 -26.73 8.99
CA PHE A 212 -12.08 -26.24 9.21
C PHE A 212 -12.39 -26.34 10.70
N ASP A 213 -12.47 -25.20 11.40
CA ASP A 213 -12.71 -25.17 12.85
C ASP A 213 -14.19 -25.31 13.16
N HIS A 214 -15.01 -24.51 12.46
CA HIS A 214 -16.46 -24.49 12.63
C HIS A 214 -17.11 -24.30 11.26
N SER A 215 -17.37 -25.40 10.57
CA SER A 215 -18.00 -25.37 9.24
C SER A 215 -19.37 -26.05 9.27
N PRO A 216 -20.42 -25.41 8.74
CA PRO A 216 -21.74 -26.04 8.58
C PRO A 216 -21.70 -27.34 7.79
N LYS A 217 -20.72 -27.50 6.90
CA LYS A 217 -20.57 -28.68 6.04
C LYS A 217 -20.03 -29.91 6.78
N PHE A 218 -19.19 -29.70 7.79
CA PHE A 218 -18.50 -30.77 8.51
C PHE A 218 -19.08 -31.02 9.92
N GLY A 219 -20.02 -30.18 10.37
CA GLY A 219 -20.60 -30.30 11.71
C GLY A 219 -19.52 -30.12 12.77
N ASP A 220 -19.41 -31.08 13.69
CA ASP A 220 -18.40 -31.08 14.75
C ASP A 220 -17.03 -31.58 14.29
N ALA A 221 -16.91 -32.11 13.07
CA ALA A 221 -15.63 -32.57 12.55
C ALA A 221 -14.75 -31.40 12.12
N THR A 222 -13.45 -31.48 12.42
CA THR A 222 -12.45 -30.47 12.06
C THR A 222 -11.44 -31.00 11.05
N PRO A 223 -11.83 -31.27 9.79
CA PRO A 223 -10.92 -31.82 8.80
C PRO A 223 -9.79 -30.84 8.46
N THR A 224 -8.63 -31.40 8.14
CA THR A 224 -7.43 -30.67 7.72
C THR A 224 -7.04 -31.06 6.30
N PHE A 225 -6.65 -30.07 5.52
CA PHE A 225 -6.18 -30.21 4.13
C PHE A 225 -4.82 -29.54 3.99
N ASN A 226 -3.95 -30.09 3.16
CA ASN A 226 -2.61 -29.58 2.97
C ASN A 226 -2.17 -29.57 1.50
N VAL A 227 -1.32 -28.60 1.16
CA VAL A 227 -0.66 -28.50 -0.14
C VAL A 227 0.79 -28.08 0.09
N SER A 228 1.69 -28.64 -0.70
CA SER A 228 3.13 -28.37 -0.60
C SER A 228 3.70 -28.11 -1.99
N ALA A 229 4.57 -27.12 -2.11
CA ALA A 229 5.25 -26.79 -3.35
C ALA A 229 6.65 -26.26 -3.11
N LYS A 230 7.52 -26.44 -4.12
CA LYS A 230 8.81 -25.76 -4.15
C LYS A 230 8.61 -24.36 -4.72
N VAL A 231 8.83 -23.34 -3.91
CA VAL A 231 8.70 -21.91 -4.23
C VAL A 231 10.02 -21.20 -3.98
N ASP A 232 10.71 -20.82 -5.05
CA ASP A 232 11.91 -20.01 -4.95
C ASP A 232 11.54 -18.53 -4.70
N LEU A 233 11.41 -18.15 -3.43
CA LEU A 233 11.13 -16.77 -3.03
C LEU A 233 12.30 -15.83 -3.34
N GLY A 234 13.52 -16.35 -3.56
CA GLY A 234 14.73 -15.56 -3.79
C GLY A 234 14.78 -14.94 -5.18
N THR A 235 14.42 -15.68 -6.23
CA THR A 235 14.24 -15.11 -7.59
C THR A 235 12.95 -14.31 -7.70
N ALA A 236 12.04 -14.57 -6.78
CA ALA A 236 10.72 -14.04 -6.80
C ALA A 236 10.62 -12.63 -6.17
N LEU A 237 10.98 -12.50 -4.91
CA LEU A 237 10.68 -11.29 -4.16
C LEU A 237 11.93 -10.42 -3.96
N PRO A 238 11.75 -9.10 -3.78
CA PRO A 238 12.83 -8.23 -3.34
C PRO A 238 13.26 -8.56 -1.90
N GLU A 239 14.32 -7.87 -1.45
CA GLU A 239 14.89 -8.03 -0.10
C GLU A 239 13.89 -7.76 1.02
N GLN A 240 13.04 -6.76 0.83
CA GLN A 240 11.99 -6.36 1.76
C GLN A 240 10.63 -6.47 1.11
N VAL A 241 9.67 -7.07 1.81
CA VAL A 241 8.33 -7.36 1.28
C VAL A 241 7.26 -6.82 2.21
N ALA A 242 6.08 -6.56 1.63
CA ALA A 242 4.86 -6.45 2.38
C ALA A 242 4.27 -7.86 2.57
N ILE A 243 3.70 -8.11 3.74
CA ILE A 243 2.92 -9.31 4.01
C ILE A 243 1.52 -8.91 4.47
N GLY A 244 0.52 -9.72 4.15
CA GLY A 244 -0.84 -9.41 4.53
C GLY A 244 -1.87 -10.31 3.90
N PHE A 245 -3.11 -9.83 3.92
CA PHE A 245 -4.27 -10.52 3.38
C PHE A 245 -4.95 -9.66 2.32
N SER A 246 -5.45 -10.35 1.30
CA SER A 246 -6.24 -9.76 0.23
C SER A 246 -7.46 -10.62 0.00
N ALA A 247 -8.59 -10.00 -0.31
CA ALA A 247 -9.79 -10.71 -0.69
C ALA A 247 -10.59 -9.88 -1.70
N ALA A 248 -11.36 -10.58 -2.52
CA ALA A 248 -12.27 -9.94 -3.46
C ALA A 248 -13.58 -10.71 -3.59
N THR A 249 -14.57 -9.99 -4.06
CA THR A 249 -15.86 -10.49 -4.54
C THR A 249 -16.03 -10.04 -5.97
N GLY A 250 -16.99 -10.65 -6.66
CA GLY A 250 -17.31 -10.39 -8.05
C GLY A 250 -18.81 -10.32 -8.23
N SER A 251 -19.32 -11.04 -9.22
CA SER A 251 -20.77 -11.29 -9.35
C SER A 251 -21.30 -12.16 -8.21
N SER A 252 -20.43 -13.00 -7.67
CA SER A 252 -20.65 -13.82 -6.47
C SER A 252 -20.15 -13.06 -5.24
N ILE A 253 -20.81 -13.27 -4.09
CA ILE A 253 -20.54 -12.52 -2.87
C ILE A 253 -20.30 -13.47 -1.71
N GLU A 254 -19.16 -13.30 -1.07
CA GLU A 254 -18.86 -13.84 0.25
C GLU A 254 -18.14 -12.80 1.12
N LEU A 255 -18.34 -12.92 2.43
CA LEU A 255 -17.71 -12.07 3.42
C LEU A 255 -16.42 -12.72 3.90
N HIS A 256 -15.31 -12.00 3.79
CA HIS A 256 -13.99 -12.47 4.19
C HIS A 256 -13.53 -11.74 5.45
N GLN A 257 -13.45 -12.46 6.56
CA GLN A 257 -13.20 -11.87 7.87
C GLN A 257 -11.96 -12.45 8.50
N LEU A 258 -10.99 -11.62 8.84
CA LEU A 258 -9.76 -12.01 9.51
C LEU A 258 -9.89 -11.81 11.03
N LEU A 259 -9.67 -12.89 11.78
CA LEU A 259 -9.96 -12.97 13.21
C LEU A 259 -8.69 -12.95 14.08
N SER A 260 -7.61 -13.58 13.60
CA SER A 260 -6.29 -13.51 14.26
C SER A 260 -5.18 -13.71 13.24
N TRP A 261 -3.97 -13.24 13.57
CA TRP A 261 -2.80 -13.40 12.72
C TRP A 261 -1.51 -13.40 13.53
N SER A 262 -0.72 -14.47 13.38
CA SER A 262 0.65 -14.54 13.88
C SER A 262 1.64 -14.74 12.74
N PHE A 263 2.84 -14.23 12.95
CA PHE A 263 3.95 -14.35 12.02
C PHE A 263 5.24 -14.50 12.81
N SER A 264 6.14 -15.33 12.29
CA SER A 264 7.49 -15.46 12.80
C SER A 264 8.45 -15.66 11.63
N LEU A 265 9.53 -14.91 11.60
CA LEU A 265 10.58 -15.00 10.58
C LEU A 265 11.92 -15.19 11.26
N VAL A 266 12.64 -16.20 10.79
CA VAL A 266 13.99 -16.55 11.26
C VAL A 266 14.96 -16.33 10.11
N ALA A 267 15.78 -15.29 10.23
CA ALA A 267 16.82 -14.95 9.27
C ALA A 267 18.13 -15.69 9.60
N PRO A 268 18.55 -16.70 8.80
CA PRO A 268 19.72 -17.53 9.10
C PRO A 268 21.04 -16.75 9.10
N TRP A 269 21.14 -15.67 8.34
CA TRP A 269 22.31 -14.77 8.28
C TRP A 269 22.50 -13.89 9.54
N SER A 270 21.62 -14.03 10.53
CA SER A 270 21.71 -13.30 11.79
C SER A 270 22.59 -14.00 12.85
N SER A 271 23.20 -15.13 12.53
CA SER A 271 24.10 -15.85 13.44
C SER A 271 25.55 -15.37 13.27
N PRO A 272 26.32 -15.15 14.35
CA PRO A 272 27.74 -14.84 14.23
C PRO A 272 28.50 -16.06 13.70
N ASP A 273 29.27 -15.88 12.63
CA ASP A 273 30.16 -16.89 12.08
C ASP A 273 31.05 -17.51 13.17
N PRO A 274 31.12 -18.84 13.31
CA PRO A 274 32.11 -19.51 14.13
C PRO A 274 33.43 -19.57 13.35
N GLY A 275 34.39 -18.72 13.75
CA GLY A 275 35.81 -18.98 13.54
C GLY A 275 36.37 -18.61 12.16
N SER A 276 36.65 -17.32 11.95
CA SER A 276 37.76 -16.92 11.08
C SER A 276 39.07 -17.04 11.86
N SER A 277 39.77 -18.15 11.67
CA SER A 277 41.17 -18.31 12.02
C SER A 277 42.04 -17.28 11.29
N THR A 278 42.55 -16.29 12.02
CA THR A 278 43.74 -15.56 11.56
C THR A 278 44.91 -16.04 12.40
N GLY A 279 45.67 -16.97 11.82
CA GLY A 279 47.00 -17.32 12.27
C GLY A 279 47.88 -16.09 12.22
N ASP A 280 48.38 -15.72 13.39
CA ASP A 280 49.33 -14.66 13.60
C ASP A 280 50.70 -15.11 13.07
N SER A 281 51.27 -14.41 12.10
CA SER A 281 52.67 -14.56 11.73
C SER A 281 53.33 -13.20 11.56
N ASN A 282 54.08 -12.82 12.60
CA ASN A 282 55.01 -11.70 12.62
C ASN A 282 56.13 -11.88 11.59
N SER A 283 56.44 -10.82 10.82
CA SER A 283 57.79 -10.58 10.27
C SER A 283 57.97 -9.15 9.74
N ARG A 284 58.58 -8.31 10.57
CA ARG A 284 59.69 -7.35 10.34
C ARG A 284 59.76 -6.43 9.08
N THR A 285 59.87 -5.13 9.41
CA THR A 285 60.82 -4.10 8.92
C THR A 285 60.85 -3.65 7.44
N GLY A 286 60.57 -2.36 7.22
CA GLY A 286 61.62 -1.44 6.72
C GLY A 286 61.53 -0.86 5.30
N LEU A 287 61.27 0.45 5.25
CA LEU A 287 61.83 1.51 4.36
C LEU A 287 61.17 1.89 3.02
N LYS A 288 61.17 3.21 2.77
CA LYS A 288 60.57 3.97 1.67
C LYS A 288 61.59 4.33 0.54
N VAL A 289 61.02 4.79 -0.59
CA VAL A 289 61.56 5.63 -1.71
C VAL A 289 62.29 4.81 -2.81
N ALA A 290 62.09 4.96 -4.14
CA ALA A 290 61.72 6.09 -4.99
C ALA A 290 60.90 5.67 -6.24
N HIS A 291 60.06 6.56 -6.78
CA HIS A 291 59.48 6.44 -8.12
C HIS A 291 60.31 7.23 -9.14
N GLY A 292 60.55 6.63 -10.31
CA GLY A 292 61.04 7.29 -11.51
C GLY A 292 60.39 6.69 -12.75
N VAL A 293 59.83 7.58 -13.59
CA VAL A 293 59.35 7.39 -14.98
C VAL A 293 57.92 6.84 -15.17
N THR A 294 56.92 7.73 -15.21
CA THR A 294 55.62 7.49 -15.86
C THR A 294 55.07 8.73 -16.58
N SER A 295 55.91 9.47 -17.33
CA SER A 295 55.43 10.65 -18.08
C SER A 295 54.56 10.29 -19.30
N SER A 296 54.55 9.04 -19.76
CA SER A 296 53.84 8.62 -20.98
C SER A 296 52.42 8.08 -20.73
N ILE A 297 52.15 7.54 -19.54
CA ILE A 297 50.83 6.96 -19.20
C ILE A 297 49.84 8.05 -18.80
N SER A 298 50.29 9.10 -18.10
CA SER A 298 49.42 10.21 -17.67
C SER A 298 48.82 11.00 -18.82
N ILE A 299 49.55 11.14 -19.94
CA ILE A 299 49.06 11.87 -21.13
C ILE A 299 47.99 11.04 -21.85
N LEU A 300 48.19 9.73 -21.98
CA LEU A 300 47.21 8.80 -22.56
C LEU A 300 45.92 8.76 -21.73
N LEU A 301 46.03 8.75 -20.40
CA LEU A 301 44.88 8.78 -19.49
C LEU A 301 44.14 10.12 -19.60
N CYS A 302 44.86 11.25 -19.68
CA CYS A 302 44.23 12.56 -19.86
C CYS A 302 43.48 12.68 -21.19
N LEU A 303 44.02 12.17 -22.28
CA LEU A 303 43.34 12.19 -23.59
C LEU A 303 42.08 11.30 -23.60
N ALA A 304 42.12 10.14 -22.93
CA ALA A 304 40.96 9.26 -22.78
C ALA A 304 39.85 9.92 -21.94
N VAL A 305 40.22 10.62 -20.86
CA VAL A 305 39.25 11.35 -20.02
C VAL A 305 38.62 12.50 -20.80
N VAL A 306 39.39 13.27 -21.58
CA VAL A 306 38.84 14.35 -22.41
C VAL A 306 37.90 13.82 -23.50
N ALA A 307 38.23 12.67 -24.13
CA ALA A 307 37.35 12.03 -25.09
C ALA A 307 36.04 11.53 -24.44
N LEU A 308 36.12 10.96 -23.25
CA LEU A 308 34.96 10.52 -22.47
C LEU A 308 34.06 11.70 -22.10
N LEU A 309 34.63 12.81 -21.62
CA LEU A 309 33.87 14.01 -21.27
C LEU A 309 33.18 14.63 -22.50
N ARG A 310 33.83 14.62 -23.67
CA ARG A 310 33.21 15.06 -24.93
C ARG A 310 32.08 14.14 -25.38
N ALA A 311 32.23 12.82 -25.22
CA ALA A 311 31.19 11.86 -25.56
C ALA A 311 29.97 11.97 -24.64
N LEU A 312 30.19 12.16 -23.33
CA LEU A 312 29.13 12.41 -22.36
C LEU A 312 28.43 13.75 -22.61
N GLY A 313 29.17 14.80 -22.99
CA GLY A 313 28.59 16.08 -23.37
C GLY A 313 27.73 16.00 -24.64
N ARG A 314 28.13 15.20 -25.64
CA ARG A 314 27.30 14.95 -26.84
C ARG A 314 26.00 14.22 -26.51
N LYS A 315 26.05 13.21 -25.64
CA LYS A 315 24.83 12.52 -25.17
C LYS A 315 23.91 13.42 -24.35
N HIS A 316 24.47 14.36 -23.58
CA HIS A 316 23.69 15.32 -22.81
C HIS A 316 22.98 16.35 -23.69
N LEU A 317 23.56 16.69 -24.85
CA LEU A 317 22.92 17.59 -25.82
C LEU A 317 21.77 16.89 -26.58
N GLU A 318 21.96 15.60 -26.90
CA GLU A 318 20.95 14.76 -27.57
C GLU A 318 19.74 14.49 -26.65
N LEU A 319 19.96 14.32 -25.34
CA LEU A 319 18.90 14.23 -24.32
C LEU A 319 18.19 15.57 -24.10
N ALA A 320 18.89 16.70 -24.24
CA ALA A 320 18.29 18.03 -24.10
C ALA A 320 17.32 18.36 -25.25
N GLU A 321 17.59 17.84 -26.46
CA GLU A 321 16.69 17.99 -27.62
C GLU A 321 15.40 17.17 -27.44
N ILE A 322 15.50 15.95 -26.90
CA ILE A 322 14.33 15.10 -26.55
C ILE A 322 13.50 15.71 -25.41
N GLN A 323 14.15 16.36 -24.43
CA GLN A 323 13.45 17.03 -23.33
C GLN A 323 12.65 18.25 -23.81
N LEU A 324 13.18 18.99 -24.80
CA LEU A 324 12.51 20.13 -25.42
C LEU A 324 11.27 19.72 -26.23
N GLU A 325 11.34 18.58 -26.95
CA GLU A 325 10.16 18.02 -27.63
C GLU A 325 9.12 17.48 -26.64
N SER A 326 9.55 16.91 -25.51
CA SER A 326 8.68 16.47 -24.41
C SER A 326 7.95 17.64 -23.76
N GLU A 327 8.63 18.76 -23.48
CA GLU A 327 8.01 19.99 -22.97
C GLU A 327 7.05 20.63 -23.99
N ALA A 328 7.40 20.61 -25.28
CA ALA A 328 6.51 21.11 -26.33
C ALA A 328 5.24 20.24 -26.46
N ARG A 329 5.36 18.92 -26.31
CA ARG A 329 4.23 17.98 -26.31
C ARG A 329 3.37 18.09 -25.04
N GLY A 330 3.98 18.40 -23.88
CA GLY A 330 3.26 18.69 -22.63
C GLY A 330 2.37 19.93 -22.74
N LYS A 331 2.90 21.01 -23.35
CA LYS A 331 2.12 22.26 -23.55
C LYS A 331 0.91 22.09 -24.47
N LEU A 332 0.94 21.16 -25.42
CA LEU A 332 -0.21 20.86 -26.28
C LEU A 332 -1.30 20.03 -25.57
N MET A 333 -0.94 19.23 -24.57
CA MET A 333 -1.91 18.46 -23.77
C MET A 333 -2.61 19.34 -22.71
N ASP A 334 -1.94 20.39 -22.23
CA ASP A 334 -2.51 21.33 -21.26
C ASP A 334 -3.65 22.18 -21.84
N GLU A 335 -3.59 22.54 -23.14
CA GLU A 335 -4.65 23.31 -23.81
C GLU A 335 -5.95 22.50 -24.04
N GLU A 336 -5.86 21.17 -24.18
CA GLU A 336 -7.04 20.29 -24.33
C GLU A 336 -7.70 19.99 -22.97
N PHE A 337 -6.92 19.97 -21.89
CA PHE A 337 -7.41 19.71 -20.53
C PHE A 337 -8.03 20.95 -19.85
N GLU A 338 -7.63 22.17 -20.22
CA GLU A 338 -8.24 23.42 -19.73
C GLU A 338 -9.68 23.66 -20.21
N LYS A 339 -10.20 22.86 -21.16
CA LYS A 339 -11.61 22.87 -21.57
C LYS A 339 -12.52 21.88 -20.81
N GLY A 340 -11.96 21.07 -19.91
CA GLY A 340 -12.70 20.05 -19.16
C GLY A 340 -12.93 20.41 -17.69
N SER A 341 -14.11 20.06 -17.16
CA SER A 341 -14.55 20.26 -15.77
C SER A 341 -13.83 19.36 -14.74
N GLY A 342 -12.52 19.16 -14.86
CA GLY A 342 -11.71 18.32 -13.97
C GLY A 342 -11.05 19.10 -12.83
N PRO A 343 -10.63 18.42 -11.74
CA PRO A 343 -9.90 19.05 -10.64
C PRO A 343 -8.58 19.67 -11.14
N LYS A 344 -8.42 20.97 -10.95
CA LYS A 344 -7.21 21.71 -11.30
C LYS A 344 -6.06 21.34 -10.36
N ARG A 345 -4.85 21.22 -10.90
CA ARG A 345 -3.63 21.11 -10.08
C ARG A 345 -3.25 22.48 -9.55
N PHE A 346 -2.92 22.54 -8.27
CA PHE A 346 -2.40 23.73 -7.61
C PHE A 346 -1.04 23.42 -7.01
N GLU A 347 -0.12 24.39 -7.02
CA GLU A 347 1.11 24.25 -6.27
C GLU A 347 0.83 24.30 -4.77
N TYR A 348 1.58 23.50 -3.99
CA TYR A 348 1.43 23.44 -2.54
C TYR A 348 1.54 24.82 -1.87
N GLY A 349 2.44 25.68 -2.37
CA GLY A 349 2.59 27.05 -1.87
C GLY A 349 1.32 27.88 -2.02
N GLN A 350 0.57 27.70 -3.12
CA GLN A 350 -0.70 28.40 -3.34
C GLN A 350 -1.78 27.90 -2.39
N LEU A 351 -1.87 26.58 -2.19
CA LEU A 351 -2.83 25.96 -1.26
C LEU A 351 -2.53 26.35 0.20
N SER A 352 -1.26 26.39 0.58
CA SER A 352 -0.84 26.80 1.92
C SER A 352 -1.21 28.26 2.20
N VAL A 353 -1.01 29.17 1.24
CA VAL A 353 -1.44 30.57 1.39
C VAL A 353 -2.98 30.67 1.47
N ALA A 354 -3.70 29.99 0.58
CA ALA A 354 -5.16 30.00 0.51
C ALA A 354 -5.85 29.48 1.79
N THR A 355 -5.20 28.53 2.48
CA THR A 355 -5.73 27.85 3.68
C THR A 355 -5.09 28.32 4.99
N LYS A 356 -4.34 29.44 4.97
CA LYS A 356 -3.60 29.98 6.13
C LYS A 356 -2.68 28.92 6.78
N GLY A 357 -1.97 28.17 5.95
CA GLY A 357 -1.10 27.08 6.35
C GLY A 357 -1.88 25.86 6.84
N PHE A 358 -3.06 25.59 6.29
CA PHE A 358 -3.96 24.52 6.71
C PHE A 358 -4.36 24.67 8.19
N SER A 359 -4.76 25.88 8.59
CA SER A 359 -5.15 26.14 9.98
C SER A 359 -6.48 25.45 10.32
N GLU A 360 -6.60 24.91 11.53
CA GLU A 360 -7.84 24.28 12.01
C GLU A 360 -9.04 25.24 12.03
N GLU A 361 -8.80 26.56 12.09
CA GLU A 361 -9.86 27.59 12.01
C GLU A 361 -10.59 27.58 10.66
N GLU A 362 -9.89 27.21 9.59
CA GLU A 362 -10.43 27.14 8.23
C GLU A 362 -10.84 25.72 7.86
N LYS A 363 -10.80 24.76 8.79
CA LYS A 363 -11.18 23.37 8.51
C LYS A 363 -12.70 23.23 8.46
N LEU A 364 -13.20 22.93 7.28
CA LEU A 364 -14.63 22.73 7.02
C LEU A 364 -15.12 21.36 7.48
N GLY A 365 -14.24 20.37 7.53
CA GLY A 365 -14.54 19.02 7.98
C GLY A 365 -13.45 18.02 7.62
N GLU A 366 -13.49 16.84 8.24
CA GLU A 366 -12.54 15.76 8.01
C GLU A 366 -13.29 14.43 7.91
N GLY A 367 -12.91 13.60 6.93
CA GLY A 367 -13.46 12.27 6.72
C GLY A 367 -12.41 11.35 6.10
N GLY A 368 -12.84 10.17 5.63
CA GLY A 368 -11.94 9.14 5.08
C GLY A 368 -11.13 9.55 3.84
N PHE A 369 -11.37 10.75 3.29
CA PHE A 369 -10.67 11.29 2.12
C PHE A 369 -9.82 12.54 2.47
N GLY A 370 -9.59 12.80 3.75
CA GLY A 370 -8.76 13.90 4.24
C GLY A 370 -9.54 15.08 4.82
N ALA A 371 -8.80 16.10 5.25
CA ALA A 371 -9.35 17.34 5.83
C ALA A 371 -9.59 18.40 4.74
N VAL A 372 -10.82 18.89 4.68
CA VAL A 372 -11.23 19.94 3.74
C VAL A 372 -11.04 21.30 4.42
N HIS A 373 -10.28 22.18 3.78
CA HIS A 373 -9.99 23.52 4.28
C HIS A 373 -10.66 24.57 3.40
N GLN A 374 -11.08 25.65 4.04
CA GLN A 374 -11.71 26.81 3.43
C GLN A 374 -10.65 27.68 2.74
N ASP A 375 -10.98 28.14 1.54
CA ASP A 375 -10.20 29.11 0.79
C ASP A 375 -10.60 30.53 1.23
N GLN A 376 -9.62 31.35 1.65
CA GLN A 376 -9.84 32.73 2.05
C GLN A 376 -10.12 33.63 0.84
N GLY A 377 -11.35 33.59 0.33
CA GLY A 377 -11.79 34.51 -0.71
C GLY A 377 -13.08 34.17 -1.45
N ARG A 378 -13.65 32.98 -1.25
CA ARG A 378 -14.89 32.59 -1.93
C ARG A 378 -16.07 32.53 -0.97
N THR A 379 -17.12 33.29 -1.26
CA THR A 379 -18.42 33.16 -0.62
C THR A 379 -18.91 31.72 -0.77
N ARG A 380 -19.33 31.09 0.33
CA ARG A 380 -19.91 29.73 0.32
C ARG A 380 -21.07 29.72 -0.66
N LEU A 381 -20.98 28.87 -1.68
CA LEU A 381 -22.00 28.76 -2.74
C LEU A 381 -23.41 28.73 -2.15
N VAL A 382 -23.61 27.91 -1.11
CA VAL A 382 -24.89 27.79 -0.42
C VAL A 382 -25.34 29.11 0.22
N GLU A 383 -24.45 29.86 0.90
CA GLU A 383 -24.78 31.16 1.50
C GLU A 383 -25.08 32.23 0.42
N TRP A 384 -24.35 32.21 -0.69
CA TRP A 384 -24.61 33.10 -1.82
C TRP A 384 -25.97 32.82 -2.47
N VAL A 385 -26.30 31.56 -2.74
CA VAL A 385 -27.61 31.16 -3.31
C VAL A 385 -28.75 31.45 -2.33
N TRP A 386 -28.55 31.24 -1.01
CA TRP A 386 -29.51 31.68 0.01
C TRP A 386 -29.74 33.19 -0.02
N GLY A 387 -28.69 33.99 -0.25
CA GLY A 387 -28.78 35.44 -0.40
C GLY A 387 -29.49 35.90 -1.68
N LEU A 388 -29.39 35.14 -2.77
CA LEU A 388 -30.15 35.37 -4.01
C LEU A 388 -31.63 35.00 -3.82
N TYR A 389 -31.90 33.86 -3.20
CA TYR A 389 -33.26 33.43 -2.88
C TYR A 389 -33.99 34.43 -1.98
N GLY A 390 -33.34 34.92 -0.93
CA GLY A 390 -33.91 35.94 -0.03
C GLY A 390 -34.21 37.30 -0.71
N ARG A 391 -33.62 37.56 -1.88
CA ARG A 391 -33.85 38.78 -2.67
C ARG A 391 -34.76 38.56 -3.90
N GLY A 392 -35.24 37.35 -4.12
CA GLY A 392 -36.07 37.00 -5.28
C GLY A 392 -35.28 36.85 -6.59
N SER A 393 -33.96 36.71 -6.52
CA SER A 393 -33.04 36.60 -7.68
C SER A 393 -32.44 35.20 -7.83
N VAL A 394 -33.12 34.15 -7.37
CA VAL A 394 -32.53 32.80 -7.30
C VAL A 394 -32.09 32.25 -8.66
N LEU A 395 -32.71 32.71 -9.75
CA LEU A 395 -32.34 32.32 -11.12
C LEU A 395 -30.96 32.84 -11.54
N GLU A 396 -30.42 33.86 -10.88
CA GLU A 396 -29.02 34.31 -11.09
C GLU A 396 -28.00 33.27 -10.61
N ALA A 397 -28.44 32.26 -9.85
CA ALA A 397 -27.60 31.13 -9.47
C ALA A 397 -27.48 30.07 -10.59
N ALA A 398 -28.25 30.19 -11.68
CA ALA A 398 -28.17 29.29 -12.82
C ALA A 398 -26.78 29.38 -13.48
N ASP A 399 -26.22 28.23 -13.86
CA ASP A 399 -24.92 28.15 -14.53
C ASP A 399 -24.94 28.99 -15.82
N GLU A 400 -23.97 29.90 -15.96
CA GLU A 400 -23.85 30.81 -17.10
C GLU A 400 -23.77 30.06 -18.44
N ARG A 401 -23.29 28.81 -18.45
CA ARG A 401 -23.23 27.97 -19.67
C ARG A 401 -24.59 27.58 -20.22
N MET A 402 -25.66 27.72 -19.42
CA MET A 402 -27.02 27.48 -19.90
C MET A 402 -27.55 28.65 -20.73
N ASP A 403 -26.92 29.84 -20.71
CA ASP A 403 -27.28 31.01 -21.52
C ASP A 403 -28.78 31.38 -21.49
N GLY A 404 -29.45 31.08 -20.38
CA GLY A 404 -30.90 31.29 -20.23
C GLY A 404 -31.80 30.25 -20.94
N GLU A 405 -31.23 29.21 -21.54
CA GLU A 405 -31.97 28.10 -22.17
C GLU A 405 -32.48 27.09 -21.13
N PHE A 406 -33.37 27.54 -20.25
CA PHE A 406 -34.08 26.67 -19.30
C PHE A 406 -35.48 27.21 -19.03
N ASP A 407 -36.40 26.33 -18.64
CA ASP A 407 -37.68 26.78 -18.12
C ASP A 407 -37.46 27.47 -16.75
N HIS A 408 -37.87 28.73 -16.65
CA HIS A 408 -37.67 29.54 -15.45
C HIS A 408 -38.36 28.93 -14.21
N GLY A 409 -39.53 28.33 -14.39
CA GLY A 409 -40.29 27.72 -13.29
C GLY A 409 -39.68 26.41 -12.82
N GLU A 410 -39.15 25.59 -13.73
CA GLU A 410 -38.42 24.37 -13.38
C GLU A 410 -37.09 24.69 -12.70
N MET A 411 -36.33 25.66 -13.24
CA MET A 411 -35.05 26.08 -12.66
C MET A 411 -35.23 26.65 -11.25
N GLU A 412 -36.26 27.47 -11.04
CA GLU A 412 -36.59 28.00 -9.72
C GLU A 412 -36.89 26.86 -8.74
N ARG A 413 -37.71 25.87 -9.13
CA ARG A 413 -38.01 24.70 -8.28
C ARG A 413 -36.75 23.89 -7.94
N VAL A 414 -35.88 23.64 -8.92
CA VAL A 414 -34.62 22.92 -8.70
C VAL A 414 -33.73 23.67 -7.70
N MET A 415 -33.62 24.98 -7.84
CA MET A 415 -32.83 25.81 -6.93
C MET A 415 -33.40 25.80 -5.50
N VAL A 416 -34.73 25.91 -5.36
CA VAL A 416 -35.41 25.88 -4.05
C VAL A 416 -35.29 24.51 -3.37
N VAL A 417 -35.44 23.42 -4.13
CA VAL A 417 -35.23 22.06 -3.60
C VAL A 417 -33.77 21.88 -3.18
N GLY A 418 -32.81 22.36 -3.97
CA GLY A 418 -31.39 22.35 -3.62
C GLY A 418 -31.11 23.08 -2.30
N LEU A 419 -31.67 24.29 -2.13
CA LEU A 419 -31.56 25.07 -0.89
C LEU A 419 -32.20 24.37 0.32
N ALA A 420 -33.38 23.77 0.15
CA ALA A 420 -34.05 23.00 1.20
C ALA A 420 -33.22 21.78 1.63
N CYS A 421 -32.63 21.06 0.67
CA CYS A 421 -31.74 19.93 0.95
C CYS A 421 -30.43 20.37 1.63
N ALA A 422 -29.93 21.57 1.29
CA ALA A 422 -28.73 22.16 1.84
C ALA A 422 -28.97 23.04 3.09
N HIS A 423 -30.16 22.95 3.71
CA HIS A 423 -30.53 23.83 4.83
C HIS A 423 -29.50 23.73 5.99
N PRO A 424 -29.07 24.84 6.61
CA PRO A 424 -28.05 24.82 7.66
C PRO A 424 -28.42 23.91 8.85
N TYR A 425 -29.70 23.92 9.24
CA TYR A 425 -30.24 23.03 10.26
C TYR A 425 -30.71 21.72 9.64
N SER A 426 -30.08 20.60 10.05
CA SER A 426 -30.40 19.25 9.55
C SER A 426 -31.83 18.82 9.80
N SER A 427 -32.46 19.28 10.89
CA SER A 427 -33.85 19.00 11.24
C SER A 427 -34.88 19.63 10.30
N LEU A 428 -34.48 20.63 9.53
CA LEU A 428 -35.35 21.34 8.57
C LEU A 428 -35.12 20.89 7.13
N ARG A 429 -34.18 19.96 6.90
CA ARG A 429 -33.96 19.37 5.57
C ARG A 429 -35.10 18.38 5.28
N PRO A 430 -35.73 18.46 4.10
CA PRO A 430 -36.78 17.52 3.74
C PRO A 430 -36.21 16.10 3.60
N SER A 431 -37.00 15.09 3.97
CA SER A 431 -36.68 13.71 3.61
C SER A 431 -36.76 13.53 2.09
N ILE A 432 -36.11 12.52 1.53
CA ILE A 432 -36.13 12.27 0.07
C ILE A 432 -37.57 12.10 -0.47
N ARG A 433 -38.49 11.59 0.36
CA ARG A 433 -39.93 11.47 0.02
C ARG A 433 -40.66 12.80 -0.03
N HIS A 434 -40.20 13.80 0.71
CA HIS A 434 -40.79 15.14 0.74
C HIS A 434 -40.15 16.08 -0.29
N ALA A 435 -38.92 15.80 -0.72
CA ALA A 435 -38.24 16.56 -1.78
C ALA A 435 -38.60 16.11 -3.20
N SER A 436 -39.28 14.96 -3.36
CA SER A 436 -39.63 14.34 -4.64
C SER A 436 -41.05 14.65 -5.14
N VAL A 437 -41.74 15.61 -4.52
CA VAL A 437 -43.09 16.10 -4.87
C VAL A 437 -42.96 17.56 -5.27
#